data_AF-A0A4Q2KRN3-F1
#
_entry.id   AF-A0A4Q2KRN3-F1
#
_cell.length_a   1.000
_cell.length_b   1.000
_cell.length_c   1.000
_cell.angle_alpha   90.00
_cell.angle_beta   90.00
_cell.angle_gamma   90.00
#
_symmetry.space_group_name_H-M   'P 1'
#
loop_
_entity.id
_entity.type
_entity.pdbx_description
1 polymer ?
#
loop_
_entity_poly.entity_id
_entity_poly.type
_entity_poly.pdbx_seq_one_letter_code
_entity_poly.pdbx_strand_id
1 'polypeptide(L)' 'TAAAAAAATADLLPRMGRARPHAEKSLGTPDPGAHSFALIVHAVGEVLVGSTDEGKEHEHA' A
#
# COMPACT_ATOMS: atom_id res chain seq x y z
N THR A 1 -7.93 3.66 4.10
CA THR A 1 -7.39 2.43 3.49
C THR A 1 -5.95 2.68 3.07
N ALA A 2 -5.16 1.64 2.81
CA ALA A 2 -3.77 1.82 2.34
C ALA A 2 -3.70 2.65 1.04
N ALA A 3 -4.64 2.42 0.11
CA ALA A 3 -4.76 3.19 -1.13
C ALA A 3 -5.04 4.69 -0.91
N ALA A 4 -5.92 5.03 0.03
CA ALA A 4 -6.21 6.43 0.38
C ALA A 4 -4.99 7.13 1.00
N ALA A 5 -4.24 6.42 1.85
CA ALA A 5 -3.01 6.95 2.43
C ALA A 5 -1.93 7.18 1.36
N ALA A 6 -1.80 6.27 0.39
CA ALA A 6 -0.91 6.43 -0.74
C ALA A 6 -1.28 7.64 -1.60
N ALA A 7 -2.56 7.82 -1.93
CA ALA A 7 -3.03 8.98 -2.70
C ALA A 7 -2.77 10.32 -1.98
N ALA A 8 -2.98 10.36 -0.66
CA ALA A 8 -2.77 11.56 0.15
C ALA A 8 -1.29 12.01 0.22
N THR A 9 -0.34 11.17 -0.20
CA THR A 9 1.07 11.59 -0.29
C THR A 9 1.30 12.70 -1.32
N ALA A 10 0.38 12.91 -2.26
CA ALA A 10 0.42 14.04 -3.20
C ALA A 10 0.46 15.40 -2.48
N ASP A 11 -0.09 15.48 -1.28
CA ASP A 11 -0.14 16.72 -0.49
C ASP A 11 1.11 16.92 0.39
N LEU A 12 2.07 15.99 0.36
CA LEU A 12 3.24 16.00 1.21
C LEU A 12 4.47 16.55 0.50
N LEU A 13 5.23 17.39 1.19
CA LEU A 13 6.55 17.81 0.73
C LEU A 13 7.57 16.67 0.95
N PRO A 14 8.25 16.15 -0.09
CA PRO A 14 9.15 15.01 0.08
C PRO A 14 10.44 15.43 0.80
N ARG A 15 10.72 14.78 1.93
CA ARG A 15 11.90 15.05 2.77
C ARG A 15 13.08 14.12 2.50
N MET A 16 12.88 13.06 1.72
CA MET A 16 13.89 12.04 1.40
C MET A 16 13.67 11.43 0.01
N GLY A 17 14.59 10.56 -0.41
CA GLY A 17 14.54 9.86 -1.69
C GLY A 17 14.84 10.77 -2.89
N ARG A 18 14.56 10.25 -4.09
CA ARG A 18 14.83 10.95 -5.37
C ARG A 18 13.93 12.17 -5.61
N ALA A 19 12.79 12.26 -4.94
CA ALA A 19 11.87 13.39 -5.04
C ALA A 19 12.34 14.61 -4.23
N ARG A 20 13.20 14.44 -3.21
CA ARG A 20 13.66 15.53 -2.32
C ARG A 20 14.28 16.73 -3.08
N PRO A 21 15.17 16.57 -4.08
CA PRO A 21 15.71 17.70 -4.84
C PRO A 21 14.66 18.46 -5.67
N HIS A 22 13.47 17.87 -5.85
CA HIS A 22 12.37 18.43 -6.62
C HIS A 22 11.14 18.69 -5.73
N ALA A 23 11.36 19.03 -4.46
CA ALA A 23 10.32 19.08 -3.42
C ALA A 23 9.03 19.80 -3.84
N GLU A 24 9.09 21.11 -4.12
CA GLU A 24 7.91 21.90 -4.53
C GLU A 24 7.29 21.41 -5.84
N LYS A 25 8.13 20.93 -6.77
CA LYS A 25 7.67 20.37 -8.06
C LYS A 25 7.00 19.01 -7.92
N SER A 26 7.21 18.31 -6.80
CA SER A 26 6.63 17.00 -6.53
C SER A 26 5.26 17.09 -5.86
N LEU A 27 4.85 18.28 -5.39
CA LEU A 27 3.51 18.49 -4.85
C LEU A 27 2.45 18.20 -5.92
N GLY A 28 1.37 17.54 -5.52
CA GLY A 28 0.32 17.05 -6.41
C GLY A 28 0.64 15.70 -7.07
N THR A 29 1.85 15.15 -6.88
CA THR A 29 2.22 13.82 -7.39
C THR A 29 2.27 12.82 -6.23
N PRO A 30 1.39 11.81 -6.19
CA PRO A 30 1.47 10.74 -5.21
C PRO A 30 2.82 10.02 -5.26
N ASP A 31 3.36 9.63 -4.10
CA ASP A 31 4.57 8.84 -3.99
C ASP A 31 4.36 7.45 -4.61
N PRO A 32 5.12 7.08 -5.65
CA PRO A 32 4.98 5.77 -6.29
C PRO A 32 5.35 4.61 -5.34
N GLY A 33 6.23 4.87 -4.36
CA GLY A 33 6.58 3.89 -3.31
C GLY A 33 5.37 3.55 -2.44
N ALA A 34 4.65 4.56 -1.96
CA ALA A 34 3.43 4.41 -1.17
C ALA A 34 2.32 3.68 -1.94
N HIS A 35 2.14 3.96 -3.24
CA HIS A 35 1.20 3.22 -4.08
C HIS A 35 1.55 1.74 -4.20
N SER A 36 2.82 1.44 -4.48
CA SER A 36 3.31 0.05 -4.55
C SER A 36 3.12 -0.66 -3.21
N PHE A 37 3.41 0.03 -2.10
CA PHE A 37 3.20 -0.50 -0.76
C PHE A 37 1.73 -0.78 -0.46
N ALA A 38 0.81 0.08 -0.88
CA ALA A 38 -0.62 -0.16 -0.72
C ALA A 38 -1.09 -1.41 -1.46
N LEU A 39 -0.57 -1.67 -2.66
CA LEU A 39 -0.84 -2.90 -3.42
C LEU A 39 -0.31 -4.14 -2.70
N ILE A 40 0.92 -4.08 -2.18
CA ILE A 40 1.52 -5.17 -1.41
C ILE A 40 0.70 -5.47 -0.16
N VAL A 41 0.36 -4.45 0.62
CA VAL A 41 -0.44 -4.59 1.84
C VAL A 41 -1.82 -5.16 1.55
N HIS A 42 -2.44 -4.75 0.43
CA HIS A 42 -3.72 -5.31 0.01
C HIS A 42 -3.62 -6.82 -0.26
N ALA A 43 -2.64 -7.24 -1.07
CA ALA A 43 -2.43 -8.66 -1.38
C ALA A 43 -2.10 -9.50 -0.12
N VAL A 44 -1.26 -8.97 0.78
CA VAL A 44 -0.97 -9.63 2.07
C VAL A 44 -2.24 -9.72 2.92
N GLY A 45 -3.06 -8.67 2.94
CA GLY A 45 -4.35 -8.67 3.65
C GLY A 45 -5.28 -9.78 3.20
N GLU A 46 -5.35 -10.04 1.89
CA GLU A 46 -6.15 -11.15 1.33
C GLU A 46 -5.66 -12.52 1.84
N VAL A 47 -4.33 -12.72 1.88
CA VAL A 47 -3.74 -13.95 2.42
C VAL A 47 -4.07 -14.10 3.90
N LEU A 48 -3.89 -13.05 4.71
CA LEU A 48 -4.15 -13.12 6.15
C LEU A 48 -5.62 -13.37 6.48
N VAL A 49 -6.55 -12.79 5.71
CA VAL A 49 -7.98 -13.05 5.84
C VAL A 49 -8.29 -14.51 5.43
N GLY A 50 -7.72 -14.98 4.32
CA GLY A 50 -7.89 -16.37 3.84
C GLY A 50 -7.30 -17.42 4.77
N SER A 51 -6.16 -17.14 5.42
CA SER A 51 -5.57 -18.00 6.45
C SER A 51 -6.42 -18.16 7.71
N THR A 52 -7.47 -17.35 7.86
CA THR A 52 -8.43 -17.47 8.97
C THR A 52 -9.55 -18.48 8.64
N ASP A 53 -9.65 -18.97 7.40
CA ASP A 53 -10.71 -19.88 6.93
C ASP A 53 -10.22 -21.31 6.61
N GLU A 54 -8.95 -21.66 6.89
CA GLU A 54 -8.42 -23.04 6.76
C GLU A 54 -8.87 -24.00 7.88
N GLY A 55 -9.93 -23.66 8.60
CA GLY A 55 -10.59 -24.52 9.59
C GLY A 55 -11.80 -25.30 9.07
N LYS A 56 -12.08 -25.28 7.76
CA LYS A 56 -13.15 -26.12 7.18
C LYS A 56 -12.58 -27.46 6.72
N GLU A 57 -12.76 -28.43 7.60
CA GLU A 57 -12.55 -29.88 7.48
C GLU A 57 -12.59 -30.39 6.03
N HIS A 58 -11.48 -30.95 5.57
CA HIS A 58 -11.51 -31.98 4.53
C HIS A 58 -12.05 -33.26 5.17
N GLU A 59 -13.37 -33.38 5.18
CA GLU A 59 -14.08 -34.61 5.51
C GLU A 59 -13.61 -35.71 4.54
N HIS A 60 -13.02 -36.77 5.09
CA HIS A 60 -12.74 -38.00 4.38
C HIS A 60 -14.05 -38.65 3.91
N ALA A 61 -14.18 -38.84 2.60
CA ALA A 61 -15.03 -39.85 1.99
C ALA A 61 -14.23 -40.59 0.90
#